data_AF-A0A2G9XXG2-F1
#
_entry.id   AF-A0A2G9XXG2-F1
#
_cell.length_a   1.000
_cell.length_b   1.000
_cell.length_c   1.000
_cell.angle_alpha   90.00
_cell.angle_beta   90.00
_cell.angle_gamma   90.00
#
_symmetry.space_group_name_H-M   'P 1'
#
loop_
_entity.id
_entity.type
_entity.pdbx_description
1 polymer ?
#
loop_
_entity_poly.entity_id
_entity_poly.type
_entity_poly.pdbx_seq_one_letter_code
_entity_poly.pdbx_strand_id
1 'polypeptide(L)'
;MFIVVGIIVVVFVVFGTLILAQNATQVTLTLLGRTIETNLSLVIIESVVIGIVFAFIIMAISEIRLRRAIRNKERDIKNLKEELAAVRNLPIEEEKVEEEE
;
A
#
# COMPACT_ATOMS: atom_id res chain seq x y z
N MET A 1 0.66 7.92 -16.58
CA MET A 1 0.46 7.92 -15.12
C MET A 1 0.63 9.32 -14.53
N PHE A 2 1.79 9.98 -14.68
CA PHE A 2 2.05 11.31 -14.12
C PHE A 2 1.10 12.42 -14.61
N ILE A 3 0.69 12.41 -15.88
CA ILE A 3 -0.25 13.40 -16.45
C ILE A 3 -1.64 13.26 -15.81
N VAL A 4 -2.13 12.02 -15.66
CA VAL A 4 -3.43 11.74 -15.03
C VAL A 4 -3.43 12.17 -13.56
N VAL A 5 -2.34 11.88 -12.84
CA VAL A 5 -2.15 12.33 -11.46
C VAL A 5 -2.12 13.86 -11.39
N GLY A 6 -1.41 14.52 -12.30
CA GLY A 6 -1.37 15.98 -12.38
C GLY A 6 -2.74 16.62 -12.59
N ILE A 7 -3.55 16.07 -13.50
CA ILE A 7 -4.92 16.54 -13.75
C ILE A 7 -5.79 16.39 -12.50
N ILE A 8 -5.70 15.24 -11.81
CA ILE A 8 -6.46 15.00 -10.57
C ILE A 8 -6.07 16.01 -9.49
N VAL A 9 -4.78 16.29 -9.32
CA VAL A 9 -4.29 17.27 -8.35
C VAL A 9 -4.81 18.66 -8.66
N VAL A 10 -4.75 19.10 -9.92
CA VAL A 10 -5.25 20.42 -10.34
C VAL A 10 -6.76 20.54 -10.08
N VAL A 11 -7.54 19.52 -10.43
CA VAL A 11 -8.99 19.48 -10.14
C VAL A 11 -9.24 19.60 -8.63
N PHE A 12 -8.50 18.85 -7.81
CA PHE A 12 -8.64 18.89 -6.35
C PHE A 12 -8.31 20.27 -5.77
N VAL A 13 -7.24 20.92 -6.26
CA VAL A 13 -6.85 22.26 -5.79
C VAL A 13 -7.87 23.32 -6.21
N VAL A 14 -8.35 23.28 -7.45
CA VAL A 14 -9.35 24.24 -7.96
C VAL A 14 -10.68 24.06 -7.23
N PHE A 15 -11.19 22.84 -7.11
CA PHE A 15 -12.43 22.59 -6.37
C PHE A 15 -12.29 22.87 -4.88
N GLY A 16 -11.16 22.49 -4.27
CA GLY A 16 -10.87 22.77 -2.86
C GLY A 16 -10.90 24.27 -2.58
N THR A 17 -10.18 25.08 -3.37
CA THR A 17 -10.15 26.54 -3.19
C THR A 17 -11.51 27.20 -3.42
N LEU A 18 -12.30 26.73 -4.38
CA LEU A 18 -13.67 27.22 -4.61
C LEU A 18 -14.61 26.93 -3.43
N ILE A 19 -14.54 25.72 -2.88
CA ILE A 19 -15.32 25.33 -1.69
C ILE A 19 -14.92 26.21 -0.50
N LEU A 20 -13.63 26.42 -0.28
CA LEU A 20 -13.13 27.27 0.82
C LEU A 20 -13.58 28.73 0.68
N ALA A 21 -13.49 29.29 -0.53
CA ALA A 21 -13.88 30.67 -0.78
C ALA A 21 -15.37 30.91 -0.53
N GLN A 22 -16.23 29.93 -0.85
CA GLN A 22 -17.68 30.04 -0.68
C GLN A 22 -18.16 29.69 0.73
N ASN A 23 -17.41 28.87 1.47
CA ASN A 23 -17.79 28.38 2.81
C ASN A 23 -17.04 29.11 3.93
N ALA A 24 -16.75 30.39 3.77
CA ALA A 24 -16.11 31.23 4.79
C ALA A 24 -17.06 31.61 5.94
N THR A 25 -17.89 30.67 6.40
CA THR A 25 -18.87 30.84 7.47
C THR A 25 -18.30 30.33 8.79
N GLN A 26 -18.57 31.05 9.88
CA GLN A 26 -18.24 30.58 11.22
C GLN A 26 -19.17 29.44 11.63
N VAL A 27 -18.61 28.38 12.18
CA VAL A 27 -19.32 27.21 12.69
C VAL A 27 -18.83 26.88 14.09
N THR A 28 -19.74 26.44 14.94
CA THR A 28 -19.41 25.89 16.25
C THR A 28 -19.16 24.39 16.10
N LEU A 29 -17.92 23.97 16.34
CA LEU A 29 -17.52 22.58 16.33
C LEU A 29 -17.47 22.05 17.77
N THR A 30 -18.20 20.98 18.04
CA THR A 30 -18.10 20.25 19.31
C THR A 30 -17.26 18.99 19.10
N LEU A 31 -16.05 18.97 19.64
CA LEU A 31 -15.12 17.85 19.50
C LEU A 31 -14.65 17.38 20.88
N LEU A 32 -14.81 16.08 21.17
CA LEU A 32 -14.41 15.46 22.44
C LEU A 32 -14.92 16.22 23.68
N GLY A 33 -16.15 16.74 23.61
CA GLY A 33 -16.79 17.50 24.70
C GLY A 33 -16.33 18.95 24.84
N ARG A 34 -15.46 19.46 23.96
CA ARG A 34 -15.11 20.89 23.88
C ARG A 34 -15.77 21.56 22.68
N THR A 35 -16.27 22.77 22.88
CA THR A 35 -16.81 23.63 21.82
C THR A 35 -15.76 24.62 21.35
N ILE A 36 -15.60 24.73 20.03
CA ILE A 36 -14.65 25.65 19.38
C ILE A 36 -15.41 26.35 18.27
N GLU A 37 -15.36 27.68 18.23
CA GLU A 37 -15.84 28.46 17.10
C GLU A 37 -14.71 28.60 16.09
N THR A 38 -14.93 28.14 14.86
CA THR A 38 -13.93 28.15 13.80
C THR A 38 -14.58 28.34 12.44
N ASN A 39 -13.77 28.58 11.40
CA ASN A 39 -14.27 28.68 10.05
C ASN A 39 -14.52 27.28 9.46
N LEU A 40 -15.67 27.06 8.84
CA LEU A 40 -16.02 25.79 8.18
C LEU A 40 -14.94 25.36 7.19
N SER A 41 -14.33 26.31 6.50
CA SER A 41 -13.22 26.08 5.58
C SER A 41 -12.02 25.41 6.24
N LEU A 42 -11.65 25.84 7.45
CA LEU A 42 -10.55 25.22 8.22
C LEU A 42 -10.89 23.78 8.60
N VAL A 43 -12.12 23.53 9.06
CA VAL A 43 -12.57 22.19 9.45
C VAL A 43 -12.52 21.21 8.27
N ILE A 44 -12.93 21.67 7.08
CA ILE A 44 -12.87 20.86 5.86
C ILE A 44 -11.42 20.53 5.50
N ILE A 45 -10.52 21.51 5.51
CA ILE A 45 -9.09 21.28 5.23
C ILE A 45 -8.50 20.28 6.21
N GLU A 46 -8.69 20.50 7.52
CA GLU A 46 -8.14 19.63 8.55
C GLU A 46 -8.65 18.19 8.40
N SER A 47 -9.94 18.02 8.09
CA SER A 47 -10.55 16.71 7.85
C SER A 47 -9.91 15.98 6.66
N VAL A 48 -9.67 16.70 5.56
CA VAL A 48 -9.00 16.14 4.38
C VAL A 48 -7.55 15.77 4.71
N VAL A 49 -6.81 16.64 5.40
CA VAL A 49 -5.42 16.39 5.81
C VAL A 49 -5.34 15.15 6.70
N ILE A 50 -6.25 15.02 7.67
CA ILE A 50 -6.34 13.83 8.53
C ILE A 50 -6.59 12.58 7.68
N GLY A 51 -7.52 12.63 6.74
CA GLY A 51 -7.80 11.53 5.81
C GLY A 51 -6.56 11.11 5.00
N ILE A 52 -5.80 12.08 4.48
CA ILE A 52 -4.55 11.83 3.74
C ILE A 52 -3.51 11.17 4.65
N VAL A 53 -3.34 11.64 5.89
CA VAL A 53 -2.41 11.05 6.85
C VAL A 53 -2.77 9.59 7.15
N PHE A 54 -4.05 9.29 7.38
CA PHE A 54 -4.50 7.91 7.58
C PHE A 54 -4.25 7.03 6.35
N ALA A 55 -4.57 7.53 5.16
CA ALA A 55 -4.32 6.80 3.91
C ALA A 55 -2.82 6.50 3.72
N PHE A 56 -1.95 7.47 4.03
CA PHE A 56 -0.50 7.30 3.95
C PHE A 56 0.01 6.24 4.92
N ILE A 57 -0.49 6.22 6.16
CA ILE A 57 -0.15 5.20 7.15
C ILE A 57 -0.55 3.81 6.65
N ILE A 58 -1.77 3.65 6.14
CA ILE A 58 -2.26 2.36 5.60
C ILE A 58 -1.40 1.92 4.42
N MET A 59 -1.07 2.84 3.51
CA MET A 59 -0.22 2.57 2.36
C MET A 59 1.19 2.11 2.79
N ALA A 60 1.82 2.82 3.74
CA ALA A 60 3.13 2.46 4.25
C ALA A 60 3.16 1.06 4.87
N ILE A 61 2.15 0.72 5.68
CA ILE A 61 2.03 -0.62 6.28
C ILE A 61 1.86 -1.69 5.18
N SER A 62 1.03 -1.41 4.18
CA SER A 62 0.74 -2.34 3.08
C SER A 62 1.98 -2.59 2.22
N GLU A 63 2.74 -1.55 1.91
CA GLU A 63 4.00 -1.61 1.18
C GLU A 63 5.05 -2.46 1.91
N ILE A 64 5.18 -2.30 3.23
CA ILE A 64 6.09 -3.12 4.05
C ILE A 64 5.68 -4.59 4.00
N ARG A 65 4.39 -4.89 4.13
CA ARG A 65 3.87 -6.27 4.04
C ARG A 65 4.13 -6.87 2.67
N LEU A 66 3.90 -6.10 1.60
CA LEU A 66 4.11 -6.54 0.23
C LEU A 66 5.58 -6.86 -0.05
N ARG A 67 6.51 -6.00 0.37
CA ARG A 67 7.95 -6.25 0.25
C ARG A 67 8.40 -7.49 1.01
N ARG A 68 7.86 -7.72 2.21
CA ARG A 68 8.13 -8.95 2.97
C ARG A 68 7.60 -10.18 2.24
N ALA A 69 6.40 -10.10 1.67
CA ALA A 69 5.81 -11.20 0.91
C ALA A 69 6.63 -11.55 -0.34
N ILE A 70 7.09 -10.54 -1.09
CA ILE A 70 7.99 -10.73 -2.24
C ILE A 70 9.27 -11.44 -1.81
N ARG A 71 9.95 -10.93 -0.77
CA ARG A 71 11.19 -11.52 -0.28
C ARG A 71 11.02 -12.97 0.18
N ASN A 72 9.90 -13.30 0.81
CA ASN A 72 9.61 -14.67 1.22
C ASN A 72 9.42 -15.58 -0.01
N LYS A 73 8.63 -15.15 -0.99
CA LYS A 73 8.43 -15.91 -2.23
C LYS A 73 9.72 -16.11 -3.03
N GLU A 74 10.61 -15.12 -3.06
CA GLU A 74 11.93 -15.27 -3.69
C GLU A 74 12.79 -16.33 -2.99
N ARG A 75 12.75 -16.39 -1.65
CA ARG A 75 13.44 -17.44 -0.88
C ARG A 75 12.85 -18.81 -1.16
N ASP A 76 11.53 -18.93 -1.21
CA ASP A 76 10.85 -20.19 -1.51
C ASP A 76 11.24 -20.70 -2.91
N ILE A 77 11.24 -19.80 -3.92
CA ILE A 77 11.69 -20.13 -5.28
C ILE A 77 13.14 -20.62 -5.28
N LYS A 78 14.02 -19.97 -4.51
CA LYS A 78 15.43 -20.36 -4.41
C LYS A 78 15.56 -21.78 -3.82
N ASN A 79 14.90 -22.04 -2.70
CA ASN A 79 14.94 -23.35 -2.03
C ASN A 79 14.39 -24.45 -2.93
N LEU A 80 13.23 -24.23 -3.57
CA LEU A 80 12.63 -25.19 -4.50
C LEU A 80 13.52 -25.50 -5.70
N LYS A 81 14.28 -24.50 -6.20
CA LYS A 81 15.27 -24.72 -7.27
C LYS A 81 16.46 -25.54 -6.80
N GLU A 82 16.92 -25.33 -5.56
CA GLU A 82 18.01 -26.12 -4.97
C GLU A 82 17.57 -27.58 -4.75
N GLU A 83 16.36 -27.82 -4.25
CA GLU A 83 15.78 -29.16 -4.11
C GLU A 83 15.66 -29.88 -5.46
N LEU A 84 15.13 -29.20 -6.48
CA LEU A 84 15.02 -29.76 -7.83
C LEU A 84 16.40 -30.13 -8.40
N ALA A 85 17.43 -29.31 -8.14
CA ALA A 85 18.79 -29.59 -8.57
C ALA A 85 19.40 -30.80 -7.83
N ALA A 86 19.13 -30.92 -6.53
CA ALA A 86 19.58 -32.06 -5.73
C ALA A 86 18.95 -33.38 -6.21
N VAL A 87 17.65 -33.39 -6.47
CA VAL A 87 16.94 -34.55 -7.01
C VAL A 87 17.45 -34.94 -8.39
N ARG A 88 17.73 -33.96 -9.26
CA ARG A 88 18.23 -34.22 -10.61
C ARG A 88 19.66 -34.77 -10.63
N ASN A 89 20.43 -34.53 -9.57
CA ASN A 89 21.80 -35.02 -9.42
C ASN A 89 21.87 -36.31 -8.59
N LEU A 90 20.73 -36.96 -8.28
CA LEU A 90 20.76 -38.28 -7.67
C LEU A 90 21.43 -39.26 -8.66
N PRO A 91 22.49 -39.96 -8.24
CA PRO A 91 23.08 -41.01 -9.06
C PRO A 91 22.00 -42.07 -9.30
N ILE A 92 21.75 -42.37 -10.57
CA ILE A 92 20.93 -43.53 -10.94
C ILE A 92 21.78 -44.73 -10.55
N GLU A 93 21.38 -45.43 -9.49
CA GLU A 93 21.88 -46.79 -9.25
C GLU A 93 21.41 -47.61 -10.44
N GLU A 94 22.34 -47.85 -11.37
CA GLU A 94 22.17 -48.87 -12.39
C GLU A 94 22.06 -50.20 -11.64
N GLU A 95 20.82 -50.62 -11.34
CA GLU A 95 20.52 -51.98 -10.94
C GLU A 95 21.09 -52.88 -12.04
N LYS A 96 22.23 -53.52 -11.74
CA LYS A 96 22.75 -54.59 -12.55
C LYS A 96 21.69 -55.69 -12.53
N VAL A 97 20.95 -55.80 -13.61
CA VAL A 97 20.11 -56.94 -13.89
C VAL A 97 21.06 -58.13 -14.02
N GLU A 98 21.17 -58.92 -12.95
CA GLU A 98 21.79 -60.24 -13.03
C GLU A 98 20.88 -61.09 -13.93
N GLU A 99 21.35 -61.32 -15.15
CA GLU A 99 20.80 -62.34 -16.04
C GLU A 99 21.10 -63.70 -15.40
N GLU A 100 20.10 -64.29 -14.76
CA GLU A 100 20.13 -65.69 -14.32
C GLU A 100 19.94 -66.60 -15.54
N GLU A 101 21.04 -67.25 -15.98
CA GLU A 101 21.03 -68.45 -16.83
C GLU A 101 20.94 -69.74 -15.99
#